data_AF-A0A7V5FMN1-F1
#
_entry.id   AF-A0A7V5FMN1-F1
#
_cell.length_a   1.000
_cell.length_b   1.000
_cell.length_c   1.000
_cell.angle_alpha   90.00
_cell.angle_beta   90.00
_cell.angle_gamma   90.00
#
_symmetry.space_group_name_H-M   'P 1'
#
loop_
_entity.id
_entity.type
_entity.pdbx_description
1 polymer ?
#
loop_
_entity_poly.entity_id
_entity_poly.type
_entity_poly.pdbx_seq_one_letter_code
_entity_poly.pdbx_strand_id
1 'polypeptide(L)'
;MNGSELEFLYKAIGRGTQCLSALKPGTKIEILGPLGGNPYQLPAESLIPILIAGGTGIASLRFLAQKLTKPGILLFGARNKNELAGLDMFKKKKWDIRIATDDGSIGHKGFVTDLLSKCLYGTGHSPYVLYTCGPHAMIKKVAVMARAHAIEGYASLEEMMGCGVGNCQGCAVKIKDGYKMVCTDGPVFSLDNIE
;
A
#
# COMPACT_ATOMS: atom_id res chain seq x y z
N MET A 1 -16.67 10.78 5.22
CA MET A 1 -16.91 11.15 3.82
C MET A 1 -18.39 11.00 3.60
N ASN A 2 -19.10 12.08 3.28
CA ASN A 2 -20.47 12.00 2.79
C ASN A 2 -20.35 11.40 1.37
N GLY A 3 -21.14 10.39 1.02
CA GLY A 3 -20.91 9.47 -0.11
C GLY A 3 -20.94 10.05 -1.54
N SER A 4 -20.67 11.33 -1.72
CA SER A 4 -20.64 12.05 -3.01
C SER A 4 -19.24 12.49 -3.46
N GLU A 5 -18.20 12.21 -2.67
CA GLU A 5 -16.83 12.68 -2.92
C GLU A 5 -15.82 11.53 -3.04
N LEU A 6 -14.94 11.63 -4.03
CA LEU A 6 -13.78 10.74 -4.22
C LEU A 6 -12.49 11.54 -4.02
N GLU A 7 -11.56 10.98 -3.24
CA GLU A 7 -10.25 11.59 -2.97
C GLU A 7 -9.15 10.72 -3.58
N PHE A 8 -8.22 11.35 -4.29
CA PHE A 8 -7.05 10.68 -4.86
C PHE A 8 -5.77 11.34 -4.34
N LEU A 9 -4.82 10.53 -3.88
CA LEU A 9 -3.47 10.95 -3.55
C LEU A 9 -2.51 10.34 -4.58
N TYR A 10 -1.79 11.17 -5.31
CA TYR A 10 -0.86 10.74 -6.36
C TYR A 10 0.38 11.64 -6.40
N LYS A 11 1.44 11.17 -7.05
CA LYS A 11 2.68 11.92 -7.28
C LYS A 11 2.72 12.44 -8.72
N ALA A 12 3.03 13.73 -8.90
CA ALA A 12 3.22 14.31 -10.22
C ALA A 12 4.61 13.94 -10.79
N ILE A 13 4.66 12.90 -11.63
CA ILE A 13 5.92 12.33 -12.17
C ILE A 13 6.03 12.35 -13.69
N GLY A 14 4.95 12.62 -14.41
CA GLY A 14 4.92 12.67 -15.87
C GLY A 14 3.79 13.53 -16.40
N ARG A 15 3.75 13.72 -17.73
CA ARG A 15 2.85 14.65 -18.43
C ARG A 15 1.40 14.55 -17.94
N GLY A 16 0.82 13.36 -17.91
CA GLY A 16 -0.57 13.15 -17.47
C GLY A 16 -0.81 13.59 -16.03
N THR A 17 0.01 13.13 -15.09
CA THR A 17 -0.09 13.52 -13.67
C THR A 17 0.18 15.01 -13.43
N GLN A 18 1.04 15.64 -14.24
CA GLN A 18 1.28 17.09 -14.17
C GLN A 18 0.06 17.87 -14.66
N CYS A 19 -0.55 17.45 -15.78
CA CYS A 19 -1.82 18.01 -16.24
C CYS A 19 -2.92 17.88 -15.18
N LEU A 20 -3.05 16.71 -14.54
CA LEU A 20 -4.01 16.51 -13.45
C LEU A 20 -3.74 17.45 -12.26
N SER A 21 -2.47 17.71 -11.93
CA SER A 21 -2.10 18.57 -10.80
C SER A 21 -2.39 20.06 -11.03
N ALA A 22 -2.54 20.47 -12.29
CA ALA A 22 -2.82 21.84 -12.68
C ALA A 22 -4.33 22.12 -12.88
N LEU A 23 -5.21 21.11 -12.71
CA LEU A 23 -6.66 21.28 -12.83
C LEU A 23 -7.20 22.24 -11.77
N LYS A 24 -8.19 23.04 -12.14
CA LYS A 24 -8.84 24.00 -11.24
C LYS A 24 -10.18 23.46 -10.75
N PRO A 25 -10.67 23.90 -9.57
CA PRO A 25 -12.03 23.60 -9.12
C PRO A 25 -13.07 23.90 -10.20
N GLY A 26 -14.04 23.00 -10.36
CA GLY A 26 -15.07 23.08 -11.41
C GLY A 26 -14.68 22.44 -12.76
N THR A 27 -13.43 22.01 -12.93
CA THR A 27 -13.02 21.25 -14.13
C THR A 27 -13.69 19.88 -14.14
N LYS A 28 -14.36 19.53 -15.24
CA LYS A 28 -14.95 18.20 -15.44
C LYS A 28 -13.85 17.22 -15.86
N ILE A 29 -13.87 16.03 -15.27
CA ILE A 29 -13.00 14.91 -15.63
C ILE A 29 -13.86 13.66 -15.85
N GLU A 30 -13.44 12.84 -16.80
CA GLU A 30 -14.03 11.52 -17.01
C GLU A 30 -13.34 10.51 -16.09
N ILE A 31 -14.13 9.64 -15.47
CA ILE A 31 -13.64 8.63 -14.53
C ILE A 31 -14.20 7.27 -14.95
N LEU A 32 -13.33 6.28 -15.08
CA LEU A 32 -13.69 4.88 -15.21
C LEU A 32 -13.49 4.19 -13.85
N GLY A 33 -14.57 3.70 -13.25
CA GLY A 33 -14.51 2.92 -12.01
C GLY A 33 -15.86 2.70 -11.33
N PRO A 34 -15.88 2.01 -10.18
CA PRO A 34 -14.72 1.41 -9.49
C PRO A 34 -14.10 0.24 -10.29
N LEU A 35 -12.79 0.04 -10.14
CA LEU A 35 -12.02 -1.05 -10.76
C LEU A 35 -11.35 -1.92 -9.68
N GLY A 36 -10.83 -3.07 -10.10
CA GLY A 36 -10.29 -4.10 -9.21
C GLY A 36 -11.37 -5.13 -8.87
N GLY A 37 -10.98 -6.41 -8.88
CA GLY A 37 -11.86 -7.51 -8.48
C GLY A 37 -11.69 -7.92 -7.02
N ASN A 38 -10.55 -7.59 -6.40
CA ASN A 38 -10.23 -8.03 -5.05
C ASN A 38 -9.76 -6.86 -4.16
N PRO A 39 -10.56 -6.46 -3.14
CA PRO A 39 -10.18 -5.45 -2.16
C PRO A 39 -9.27 -6.04 -1.07
N TYR A 40 -8.76 -5.17 -0.19
CA TYR A 40 -8.14 -5.64 1.05
C TYR A 40 -9.15 -6.40 1.91
N GLN A 41 -8.77 -7.58 2.36
CA GLN A 41 -9.48 -8.27 3.43
C GLN A 41 -9.27 -7.52 4.74
N LEU A 42 -10.31 -7.40 5.56
CA LEU A 42 -10.20 -6.76 6.86
C LEU A 42 -9.69 -7.76 7.90
N PRO A 43 -8.84 -7.34 8.86
CA PRO A 43 -8.35 -8.23 9.90
C PRO A 43 -9.48 -8.73 10.80
N ALA A 44 -9.32 -9.95 11.32
CA ALA A 44 -10.03 -10.35 12.52
C ALA A 44 -9.75 -9.38 13.68
N GLU A 45 -10.71 -9.19 14.58
CA GLU A 45 -10.60 -8.22 15.68
C GLU A 45 -9.43 -8.52 16.64
N SER A 46 -8.97 -9.77 16.72
CA SER A 46 -7.82 -10.17 17.51
C SER A 46 -6.47 -9.72 16.93
N LEU A 47 -6.42 -9.40 15.63
CA LEU A 47 -5.18 -9.04 14.94
C LEU A 47 -4.93 -7.53 14.99
N ILE A 48 -3.65 -7.17 15.01
CA ILE A 48 -3.13 -5.80 14.97
C ILE A 48 -2.58 -5.58 13.56
N PRO A 49 -3.14 -4.63 12.79
CA PRO A 49 -2.68 -4.37 11.44
C PRO A 49 -1.32 -3.66 11.44
N ILE A 50 -0.36 -4.18 10.68
CA ILE A 50 0.86 -3.47 10.31
C ILE A 50 0.74 -3.06 8.83
N LEU A 51 0.70 -1.76 8.58
CA LEU A 51 0.66 -1.19 7.24
C LEU A 51 2.07 -0.81 6.82
N ILE A 52 2.59 -1.38 5.73
CA ILE A 52 3.94 -1.17 5.21
C ILE A 52 3.85 -0.44 3.86
N ALA A 53 4.00 0.88 3.90
CA ALA A 53 3.96 1.75 2.73
C ALA A 53 5.36 2.04 2.19
N GLY A 54 5.51 2.02 0.87
CA GLY A 54 6.67 2.56 0.16
C GLY A 54 6.25 3.65 -0.84
N GLY A 55 6.74 4.87 -0.66
CA GLY A 55 6.43 6.00 -1.55
C GLY A 55 4.92 6.26 -1.67
N THR A 56 4.39 6.21 -2.90
CA THR A 56 2.96 6.46 -3.19
C THR A 56 2.02 5.38 -2.66
N GLY A 57 2.54 4.21 -2.25
CA GLY A 57 1.72 3.13 -1.67
C GLY A 57 0.96 3.53 -0.40
N ILE A 58 1.37 4.63 0.25
CA ILE A 58 0.63 5.23 1.36
C ILE A 58 -0.81 5.61 0.98
N ALA A 59 -1.06 5.97 -0.28
CA ALA A 59 -2.40 6.31 -0.78
C ALA A 59 -3.36 5.12 -0.67
N SER A 60 -2.91 3.94 -1.10
CA SER A 60 -3.67 2.68 -1.01
C SER A 60 -3.92 2.29 0.45
N LEU A 61 -2.88 2.35 1.29
CA LEU A 61 -2.98 1.94 2.70
C LEU A 61 -3.77 2.94 3.57
N ARG A 62 -3.79 4.23 3.20
CA ARG A 62 -4.66 5.23 3.85
C ARG A 62 -6.14 4.86 3.72
N PHE A 63 -6.56 4.38 2.55
CA PHE A 63 -7.94 3.94 2.34
C PHE A 63 -8.30 2.74 3.22
N LEU A 64 -7.40 1.75 3.31
CA LEU A 64 -7.58 0.62 4.23
C LEU A 64 -7.68 1.11 5.69
N ALA A 65 -6.76 1.96 6.13
CA ALA A 65 -6.74 2.53 7.48
C ALA A 65 -8.00 3.34 7.85
N GLN A 66 -8.69 3.92 6.86
CA GLN A 66 -9.98 4.58 7.09
C GLN A 66 -11.07 3.57 7.45
N LYS A 67 -11.06 2.38 6.86
CA LYS A 67 -12.01 1.29 7.11
C LYS A 67 -11.74 0.49 8.38
N LEU A 68 -10.51 0.52 8.89
CA LEU A 68 -10.14 -0.14 10.13
C LEU A 68 -10.76 0.55 11.35
N THR A 69 -11.29 -0.27 12.27
CA THR A 69 -11.98 0.16 13.50
C THR A 69 -11.01 0.62 14.60
N LYS A 70 -9.80 0.04 14.64
CA LYS A 70 -8.72 0.37 15.58
C LYS A 70 -7.42 0.72 14.84
N PRO A 71 -6.61 1.64 15.39
CA PRO A 71 -5.28 1.90 14.84
C PRO A 71 -4.36 0.70 15.04
N GLY A 72 -3.38 0.58 14.15
CA GLY A 72 -2.26 -0.34 14.29
C GLY A 72 -0.94 0.39 14.12
N ILE A 73 0.01 -0.27 13.46
CA ILE A 73 1.34 0.28 13.18
C ILE A 73 1.40 0.67 11.71
N LEU A 74 1.84 1.89 11.41
CA LEU A 74 2.21 2.34 10.08
C LEU A 74 3.73 2.41 9.98
N LEU A 75 4.30 1.60 9.08
CA LEU A 75 5.69 1.69 8.65
C LEU A 75 5.71 2.39 7.29
N PHE A 76 6.32 3.58 7.20
CA PHE A 76 6.35 4.36 5.97
C PHE A 76 7.79 4.60 5.50
N GLY A 77 8.14 3.98 4.38
CA GLY A 77 9.39 4.17 3.65
C GLY A 77 9.27 5.23 2.55
N ALA A 78 10.23 6.15 2.50
CA ALA A 78 10.36 7.11 1.42
C ALA A 78 11.84 7.37 1.09
N ARG A 79 12.13 7.98 -0.07
CA ARG A 79 13.52 8.31 -0.43
C ARG A 79 14.13 9.35 0.50
N ASN A 80 13.33 10.34 0.88
CA ASN A 80 13.70 11.44 1.75
C ASN A 80 12.44 12.05 2.41
N LYS A 81 12.65 12.97 3.35
CA LYS A 81 11.57 13.61 4.11
C LYS A 81 10.51 14.34 3.26
N ASN A 82 10.87 14.85 2.09
CA ASN A 82 9.96 15.62 1.23
C ASN A 82 8.98 14.71 0.46
N GLU A 83 9.25 13.41 0.41
CA GLU A 83 8.36 12.42 -0.20
C GLU A 83 7.34 11.83 0.78
N LEU A 84 7.37 12.24 2.05
CA LEU A 84 6.40 11.83 3.06
C LEU A 84 5.14 12.66 2.95
N ALA A 85 4.03 12.03 2.57
CA ALA A 85 2.72 12.67 2.46
C ALA A 85 1.61 11.79 3.07
N GLY A 86 0.43 12.37 3.31
CA GLY A 86 -0.77 11.62 3.71
C GLY A 86 -0.82 11.16 5.16
N LEU A 87 0.05 11.67 6.04
CA LEU A 87 0.16 11.23 7.44
C LEU A 87 -0.90 11.79 8.40
N ASP A 88 -1.61 12.86 8.04
CA ASP A 88 -2.49 13.58 8.98
C ASP A 88 -3.64 12.73 9.52
N MET A 89 -4.22 11.88 8.67
CA MET A 89 -5.27 10.95 9.07
C MET A 89 -4.76 9.92 10.08
N PHE A 90 -3.56 9.37 9.85
CA PHE A 90 -2.93 8.41 10.74
C PHE A 90 -2.63 9.02 12.11
N LYS A 91 -2.11 10.26 12.14
CA LYS A 91 -1.90 11.02 13.38
C LYS A 91 -3.21 11.24 14.12
N LYS A 92 -4.26 11.70 13.42
CA LYS A 92 -5.60 11.94 14.00
C LYS A 92 -6.21 10.66 14.60
N LYS A 93 -6.03 9.52 13.94
CA LYS A 93 -6.48 8.20 14.40
C LYS A 93 -5.51 7.53 15.41
N LYS A 94 -4.44 8.21 15.84
CA LYS A 94 -3.46 7.71 16.82
C LYS A 94 -2.78 6.39 16.41
N TRP A 95 -2.40 6.29 15.13
CA TRP A 95 -1.54 5.20 14.67
C TRP A 95 -0.12 5.33 15.24
N ASP A 96 0.54 4.20 15.50
CA ASP A 96 1.98 4.17 15.73
C ASP A 96 2.70 4.33 14.39
N ILE A 97 3.22 5.53 14.12
CA ILE A 97 3.84 5.88 12.84
C ILE A 97 5.36 5.79 12.98
N ARG A 98 5.98 4.90 12.21
CA ARG A 98 7.42 4.71 12.15
C ARG A 98 7.91 4.96 10.74
N ILE A 99 8.90 5.84 10.61
CA ILE A 99 9.35 6.35 9.31
C ILE A 99 10.76 5.82 9.03
N ALA A 100 10.99 5.40 7.79
CA ALA A 100 12.30 5.10 7.25
C ALA A 100 12.57 5.97 6.02
N THR A 101 13.77 6.55 5.93
CA THR A 101 14.22 7.28 4.76
C THR A 101 15.54 6.75 4.25
N ASP A 102 15.66 6.59 2.93
CA ASP A 102 16.89 6.08 2.30
C ASP A 102 18.11 6.96 2.65
N ASP A 103 17.91 8.29 2.65
CA ASP A 103 18.95 9.27 2.96
C ASP A 103 19.15 9.54 4.46
N GLY A 104 18.24 9.05 5.32
CA GLY A 104 18.27 9.30 6.76
C GLY A 104 17.83 10.72 7.16
N SER A 105 17.19 11.46 6.27
CA SER A 105 16.69 12.81 6.54
C SER A 105 15.64 12.89 7.66
N ILE A 106 14.93 11.78 7.94
CA ILE A 106 14.08 11.62 9.13
C ILE A 106 13.84 10.13 9.44
N GLY A 107 13.71 9.80 10.72
CA GLY A 107 13.42 8.43 11.17
C GLY A 107 14.61 7.49 11.00
N HIS A 108 14.34 6.23 10.68
CA HIS A 108 15.39 5.22 10.46
C HIS A 108 16.06 5.45 9.10
N LYS A 109 17.39 5.57 9.08
CA LYS A 109 18.15 5.60 7.83
C LYS A 109 18.21 4.19 7.23
N GLY A 110 17.60 4.02 6.06
CA GLY A 110 17.53 2.72 5.37
C GLY A 110 16.10 2.37 4.96
N PHE A 111 15.81 1.07 4.87
CA PHE A 111 14.56 0.61 4.30
C PHE A 111 13.48 0.41 5.36
N VAL A 112 12.22 0.57 4.96
CA VAL A 112 11.06 0.28 5.83
C VAL A 112 11.00 -1.19 6.26
N THR A 113 11.61 -2.10 5.51
CA THR A 113 11.73 -3.52 5.88
C THR A 113 12.62 -3.74 7.10
N ASP A 114 13.58 -2.84 7.37
CA ASP A 114 14.37 -2.87 8.61
C ASP A 114 13.47 -2.57 9.83
N LEU A 115 12.53 -1.64 9.68
CA LEU A 115 11.53 -1.35 10.71
C LEU A 115 10.59 -2.53 10.92
N LEU A 116 10.16 -3.19 9.83
CA LEU A 116 9.36 -4.41 9.94
C LEU A 116 10.13 -5.49 10.69
N SER A 117 11.41 -5.68 10.40
CA SER A 117 12.24 -6.67 11.10
C SER A 117 12.30 -6.39 12.60
N LYS A 118 12.40 -5.12 13.00
CA LYS A 118 12.35 -4.72 14.41
C LYS A 118 10.98 -4.97 15.05
N CYS A 119 9.88 -4.79 14.31
CA CYS A 119 8.53 -5.11 14.81
C CYS A 119 8.33 -6.62 15.04
N LEU A 120 8.95 -7.46 14.22
CA LEU A 120 8.81 -8.92 14.27
C LEU A 120 9.86 -9.58 15.17
N TYR A 121 10.87 -8.83 15.63
CA TYR A 121 11.95 -9.38 16.45
C TYR A 121 11.44 -9.83 17.83
N GLY A 122 11.78 -11.05 18.23
CA GLY A 122 11.43 -11.60 19.54
C GLY A 122 9.95 -11.93 19.73
N THR A 123 9.14 -11.80 18.68
CA THR A 123 7.72 -12.14 18.73
C THR A 123 7.52 -13.59 18.29
N GLY A 124 7.38 -14.52 19.23
CA GLY A 124 7.19 -15.94 18.90
C GLY A 124 5.91 -16.21 18.11
N HIS A 125 4.79 -15.59 18.52
CA HIS A 125 3.51 -15.56 17.81
C HIS A 125 2.87 -14.19 18.07
N SER A 126 3.19 -13.19 17.26
CA SER A 126 2.53 -11.89 17.42
C SER A 126 1.19 -11.88 16.70
N PRO A 127 0.16 -11.24 17.29
CA PRO A 127 -1.17 -11.13 16.69
C PRO A 127 -1.15 -10.07 15.58
N TYR A 128 -0.31 -10.23 14.55
CA TYR A 128 -0.20 -9.28 13.45
C TYR A 128 -0.87 -9.80 12.19
N VAL A 129 -1.32 -8.86 11.36
CA VAL A 129 -1.54 -9.07 9.93
C VAL A 129 -0.82 -7.99 9.15
N LEU A 130 -0.20 -8.35 8.04
CA LEU A 130 0.58 -7.40 7.23
C LEU A 130 -0.24 -6.91 6.03
N TYR A 131 -0.18 -5.61 5.77
CA TYR A 131 -0.69 -5.02 4.52
C TYR A 131 0.38 -4.15 3.91
N THR A 132 0.71 -4.37 2.64
CA THR A 132 1.78 -3.63 1.99
C THR A 132 1.40 -3.11 0.61
N CYS A 133 1.94 -1.95 0.27
CA CYS A 133 1.84 -1.35 -1.06
C CYS A 133 3.07 -0.47 -1.29
N GLY A 134 3.70 -0.61 -2.45
CA GLY A 134 4.91 0.11 -2.82
C GLY A 134 5.76 -0.67 -3.82
N PRO A 135 7.07 -0.37 -3.93
CA PRO A 135 7.93 -1.00 -4.92
C PRO A 135 7.97 -2.54 -4.82
N HIS A 136 7.99 -3.24 -5.95
CA HIS A 136 8.05 -4.71 -6.02
C HIS A 136 9.12 -5.33 -5.13
N ALA A 137 10.34 -4.77 -5.12
CA ALA A 137 11.42 -5.26 -4.27
C ALA A 137 11.10 -5.17 -2.77
N MET A 138 10.35 -4.15 -2.34
CA MET A 138 9.88 -4.02 -0.96
C MET A 138 8.82 -5.08 -0.66
N ILE A 139 7.82 -5.23 -1.54
CA ILE A 139 6.72 -6.19 -1.36
C ILE A 139 7.26 -7.63 -1.27
N LYS A 140 8.21 -8.01 -2.14
CA LYS A 140 8.86 -9.34 -2.10
C LYS A 140 9.57 -9.60 -0.78
N LYS A 141 10.30 -8.62 -0.25
CA LYS A 141 10.94 -8.72 1.08
C LYS A 141 9.91 -8.89 2.19
N VAL A 142 8.81 -8.13 2.16
CA VAL A 142 7.70 -8.28 3.12
C VAL A 142 7.08 -9.68 3.03
N ALA A 143 6.89 -10.23 1.82
CA ALA A 143 6.36 -11.57 1.62
C ALA A 143 7.27 -12.66 2.21
N VAL A 144 8.59 -12.55 2.02
CA VAL A 144 9.57 -13.44 2.64
C VAL A 144 9.50 -13.38 4.17
N MET A 145 9.44 -12.17 4.74
CA MET A 145 9.35 -11.98 6.18
C MET A 145 8.04 -12.50 6.76
N ALA A 146 6.92 -12.31 6.06
CA ALA A 146 5.61 -12.84 6.43
C ALA A 146 5.65 -14.36 6.54
N ARG A 147 6.17 -15.04 5.51
CA ARG A 147 6.33 -16.51 5.49
C ARG A 147 7.26 -17.00 6.60
N ALA A 148 8.39 -16.34 6.82
CA ALA A 148 9.36 -16.73 7.85
C ALA A 148 8.78 -16.66 9.28
N HIS A 149 7.79 -15.80 9.52
CA HIS A 149 7.12 -15.66 10.82
C HIS A 149 5.72 -16.28 10.86
N ALA A 150 5.31 -17.00 9.80
CA ALA A 150 3.95 -17.54 9.66
C ALA A 150 2.83 -16.49 9.87
N ILE A 151 3.04 -15.27 9.37
CA ILE A 151 2.10 -14.15 9.48
C ILE A 151 1.32 -14.00 8.18
N GLU A 152 0.00 -13.95 8.29
CA GLU A 152 -0.89 -13.62 7.18
C GLU A 152 -0.64 -12.20 6.68
N GLY A 153 -0.75 -11.97 5.38
CA GLY A 153 -0.83 -10.61 4.89
C GLY A 153 -1.13 -10.48 3.41
N TYR A 154 -1.26 -9.23 2.99
CA TYR A 154 -1.79 -8.84 1.70
C TYR A 154 -0.93 -7.74 1.07
N ALA A 155 -0.70 -7.85 -0.24
CA ALA A 155 -0.02 -6.84 -1.03
C ALA A 155 -0.96 -6.26 -2.08
N SER A 156 -1.09 -4.93 -2.12
CA SER A 156 -1.66 -4.24 -3.28
C SER A 156 -0.55 -4.03 -4.29
N LEU A 157 -0.66 -4.67 -5.45
CA LEU A 157 0.29 -4.56 -6.53
C LEU A 157 -0.08 -3.40 -7.46
N GLU A 158 0.96 -2.78 -8.04
CA GLU A 158 0.85 -1.75 -9.06
C GLU A 158 1.54 -2.26 -10.32
N GLU A 159 0.89 -2.08 -11.47
CA GLU A 159 1.43 -2.44 -12.79
C GLU A 159 1.02 -1.42 -13.83
N MET A 160 1.73 -1.42 -14.96
CA MET A 160 1.32 -0.62 -16.12
C MET A 160 -0.01 -1.16 -16.68
N MET A 161 -1.03 -0.30 -16.69
CA MET A 161 -2.36 -0.65 -17.18
C MET A 161 -2.68 0.09 -18.47
N GLY A 162 -3.20 -0.65 -19.45
CA GLY A 162 -3.81 -0.09 -20.66
C GLY A 162 -5.33 0.09 -20.47
N CYS A 163 -6.07 -1.02 -20.46
CA CYS A 163 -7.53 -0.99 -20.42
C CYS A 163 -8.16 -0.92 -19.02
N GLY A 164 -7.47 -1.39 -17.97
CA GLY A 164 -8.02 -1.47 -16.61
C GLY A 164 -9.17 -2.47 -16.39
N VAL A 165 -9.58 -3.22 -17.42
CA VAL A 165 -10.77 -4.10 -17.41
C VAL A 165 -10.48 -5.54 -17.86
N GLY A 166 -9.20 -5.96 -17.84
CA GLY A 166 -8.78 -7.34 -18.11
C GLY A 166 -8.54 -7.69 -19.58
N ASN A 167 -8.99 -6.87 -20.53
CA ASN A 167 -8.90 -7.19 -21.96
C ASN A 167 -7.47 -7.19 -22.52
N CYS A 168 -6.67 -6.15 -22.22
CA CYS A 168 -5.37 -5.95 -22.88
C CYS A 168 -4.23 -6.82 -22.34
N GLN A 169 -4.44 -7.48 -21.19
CA GLN A 169 -3.43 -8.30 -20.49
C GLN A 169 -2.11 -7.58 -20.08
N GLY A 170 -1.99 -6.27 -20.27
CA GLY A 170 -0.76 -5.52 -19.96
C GLY A 170 -0.36 -5.45 -18.48
N CYS A 171 -1.29 -5.70 -17.56
CA CYS A 171 -1.02 -5.70 -16.11
C CYS A 171 -0.93 -7.12 -15.52
N ALA A 172 -0.45 -8.09 -16.30
CA ALA A 172 -0.20 -9.43 -15.83
C ALA A 172 0.97 -9.46 -14.84
N VAL A 173 0.78 -10.11 -13.69
CA VAL A 173 1.80 -10.37 -12.68
C VAL A 173 1.98 -11.86 -12.50
N LYS A 174 3.22 -12.27 -12.28
CA LYS A 174 3.53 -13.65 -11.90
C LYS A 174 3.22 -13.85 -10.42
N ILE A 175 2.45 -14.88 -10.12
CA ILE A 175 2.18 -15.40 -8.77
C ILE A 175 2.67 -16.86 -8.71
N LYS A 176 2.65 -17.48 -7.52
CA LYS A 176 3.04 -18.90 -7.34
C LYS A 176 2.41 -19.84 -8.40
N ASP A 177 1.11 -19.70 -8.66
CA ASP A 177 0.34 -20.60 -9.54
C ASP A 177 0.08 -20.00 -10.94
N GLY A 178 1.04 -19.27 -11.49
CA GLY A 178 0.98 -18.76 -12.86
C GLY A 178 0.84 -17.24 -12.94
N TYR A 179 0.03 -16.75 -13.89
CA TYR A 179 -0.16 -15.31 -14.11
C TYR A 179 -1.57 -14.87 -13.75
N LYS A 180 -1.66 -13.70 -13.14
CA LYS A 180 -2.92 -13.04 -12.76
C LYS A 180 -2.92 -11.59 -13.22
N MET A 181 -4.10 -11.05 -13.48
CA MET A 181 -4.28 -9.68 -13.93
C MET A 181 -4.50 -8.74 -12.75
N VAL A 182 -3.64 -7.75 -12.54
CA VAL A 182 -3.80 -6.81 -11.41
C VAL A 182 -5.14 -6.07 -11.45
N CYS A 183 -5.64 -5.70 -12.63
CA CYS A 183 -6.87 -4.93 -12.77
C CYS A 183 -8.17 -5.72 -12.48
N THR A 184 -8.15 -7.05 -12.62
CA THR A 184 -9.36 -7.90 -12.49
C THR A 184 -9.24 -8.99 -11.45
N ASP A 185 -8.08 -9.64 -11.30
CA ASP A 185 -7.83 -10.59 -10.22
C ASP A 185 -7.33 -9.89 -8.94
N GLY A 186 -6.74 -8.71 -9.08
CA GLY A 186 -6.22 -7.88 -7.99
C GLY A 186 -7.09 -6.65 -7.69
N PRO A 187 -6.47 -5.53 -7.24
CA PRO A 187 -5.03 -5.30 -7.10
C PRO A 187 -4.43 -5.96 -5.86
N VAL A 188 -5.25 -6.46 -4.93
CA VAL A 188 -4.79 -7.05 -3.68
C VAL A 188 -4.61 -8.56 -3.82
N PHE A 189 -3.43 -9.05 -3.43
CA PHE A 189 -3.07 -10.47 -3.45
C PHE A 189 -2.55 -10.91 -2.07
N SER A 190 -2.71 -12.19 -1.74
CA SER A 190 -2.05 -12.77 -0.56
C SER A 190 -0.54 -12.68 -0.71
N LEU A 191 0.17 -12.30 0.35
CA LEU A 191 1.64 -12.33 0.41
C LEU A 191 2.19 -13.73 0.19
N ASP A 192 1.41 -14.77 0.51
CA ASP A 192 1.86 -16.14 0.23
C ASP A 192 1.94 -16.40 -1.28
N ASN A 193 1.14 -15.74 -2.11
CA ASN A 193 1.18 -15.91 -3.57
C ASN A 193 2.26 -15.07 -4.26
N ILE A 194 2.93 -14.17 -3.54
CA ILE A 194 3.98 -13.30 -4.08
C ILE A 194 5.33 -14.03 -4.09
N GLU A 195 5.90 -14.15 -5.29
CA GLU A 195 7.24 -14.72 -5.56
C GLU A 195 8.36 -13.67 -5.46
#